data_AF-A0A2V8USP3-F1
#
_entry.id   AF-A0A2V8USP3-F1
#
_cell.length_a   1.000
_cell.length_b   1.000
_cell.length_c   1.000
_cell.angle_alpha   90.00
_cell.angle_beta   90.00
_cell.angle_gamma   90.00
#
_symmetry.space_group_name_H-M   'P 1'
#
loop_
_entity.id
_entity.type
_entity.pdbx_description
1 polymer ?
#
loop_
_entity_poly.entity_id
_entity_poly.type
_entity_poly.pdbx_seq_one_letter_code
_entity_poly.pdbx_strand_id
1 'polypeptide(L)' 'ALHKLEQEGWIKAQWKTSELGRRAKFYSLTRLGRRHLAKEAANWERLAGAISAVVRLTEA' A
#
# COMPACT_ATOMS: atom_id res chain seq x y z
N ALA A 1 -1.31 -4.42 -12.11
CA ALA A 1 -1.18 -4.34 -10.63
C ALA A 1 -2.49 -3.90 -9.95
N LEU A 2 -3.06 -2.73 -10.26
CA LEU A 2 -4.28 -2.23 -9.59
C LEU A 2 -5.52 -3.14 -9.77
N HIS A 3 -5.71 -3.76 -10.93
CA HIS A 3 -6.82 -4.70 -11.13
C HIS A 3 -6.79 -5.89 -10.17
N LYS A 4 -5.61 -6.38 -9.79
CA LYS A 4 -5.48 -7.49 -8.83
C LYS A 4 -5.91 -7.05 -7.43
N LEU A 5 -5.47 -5.86 -7.00
CA LEU A 5 -5.87 -5.27 -5.71
C LEU A 5 -7.37 -4.97 -5.64
N GLU A 6 -7.98 -4.63 -6.78
CA GLU A 6 -9.43 -4.43 -6.90
C GLU A 6 -10.19 -5.77 -6.84
N GLN A 7 -9.69 -6.81 -7.50
CA GLN A 7 -10.24 -8.18 -7.42
C GLN A 7 -10.14 -8.79 -6.02
N GLU A 8 -9.02 -8.56 -5.31
CA GLU A 8 -8.82 -8.97 -3.91
C GLU A 8 -9.63 -8.11 -2.91
N GLY A 9 -10.33 -7.08 -3.40
CA GLY A 9 -11.18 -6.20 -2.60
C GLY A 9 -10.39 -5.28 -1.67
N TRP A 10 -9.09 -5.09 -1.89
CA TRP A 10 -8.24 -4.21 -1.07
C TRP A 10 -8.39 -2.74 -1.47
N ILE A 11 -8.70 -2.47 -2.74
CA ILE A 11 -9.01 -1.14 -3.23
C ILE A 11 -10.38 -1.12 -3.89
N LYS A 12 -11.04 0.03 -3.86
CA LYS A 12 -12.25 0.33 -4.63
C LYS A 12 -11.98 1.45 -5.60
N ALA A 13 -12.58 1.37 -6.77
CA ALA A 13 -12.52 2.44 -7.75
C ALA A 13 -13.82 3.24 -7.82
N GLN A 14 -13.68 4.55 -8.07
CA GLN A 14 -14.80 5.45 -8.30
C GLN A 14 -14.45 6.38 -9.45
N TRP A 15 -15.35 6.48 -10.42
CA TRP A 15 -15.24 7.52 -11.45
C TRP A 15 -15.63 8.87 -10.83
N LYS A 16 -14.72 9.84 -10.90
CA LYS A 16 -15.00 11.22 -10.52
C LYS A 16 -14.50 12.16 -11.61
N THR A 17 -15.13 13.31 -11.73
CA THR A 17 -14.62 14.40 -12.54
C THR A 17 -13.41 14.98 -11.82
N SER A 18 -12.26 14.99 -12.49
CA SER A 18 -11.07 15.67 -11.98
C SER A 18 -11.30 17.18 -12.02
N GLU A 19 -10.47 17.94 -11.30
CA GLU A 19 -10.52 19.41 -11.28
C GLU A 19 -10.41 20.04 -12.68
N LEU A 20 -9.80 19.31 -13.63
CA LEU A 20 -9.64 19.71 -15.03
C LEU A 20 -10.82 19.26 -15.92
N GLY A 21 -11.96 18.88 -15.35
CA GLY A 21 -13.18 18.52 -16.07
C GLY A 21 -13.17 17.15 -16.76
N ARG A 22 -12.11 16.36 -16.60
CA ARG A 22 -11.97 15.02 -17.23
C ARG A 22 -12.40 13.92 -16.26
N ARG A 23 -13.10 12.90 -16.74
CA ARG A 23 -13.41 11.72 -15.92
C ARG A 23 -12.14 10.91 -15.66
N ALA A 24 -11.81 10.71 -14.39
CA ALA A 24 -10.71 9.86 -13.95
C ALA A 24 -11.21 8.78 -12.98
N LYS A 25 -10.54 7.63 -12.99
CA LYS A 25 -10.81 6.52 -12.08
C LYS A 25 -9.96 6.72 -10.82
N PHE A 26 -10.60 7.11 -9.72
CA PHE A 26 -9.95 7.29 -8.42
C PHE A 26 -10.01 6.01 -7.62
N TYR A 27 -8.86 5.59 -7.09
CA TYR A 27 -8.75 4.40 -6.25
C TYR A 27 -8.63 4.80 -4.78
N SER A 28 -9.27 4.04 -3.90
CA SER A 28 -9.15 4.23 -2.45
C SER A 28 -9.10 2.89 -1.75
N LEU A 29 -8.38 2.82 -0.63
CA LEU A 29 -8.32 1.61 0.17
C LEU A 29 -9.70 1.28 0.77
N THR A 30 -10.07 0.00 0.72
CA THR A 30 -11.21 -0.52 1.47
C THR A 30 -10.83 -0.74 2.94
N ARG A 31 -11.80 -1.09 3.77
CA ARG A 31 -11.52 -1.50 5.16
C ARG A 31 -10.63 -2.74 5.21
N LEU A 32 -10.85 -3.69 4.31
CA LEU A 32 -10.03 -4.89 4.17
C LEU A 32 -8.61 -4.53 3.74
N GLY A 33 -8.47 -3.69 2.70
CA GLY A 33 -7.17 -3.25 2.22
C GLY A 33 -6.36 -2.47 3.25
N ARG A 34 -7.01 -1.64 4.09
CA ARG A 34 -6.32 -0.97 5.21
C ARG A 34 -5.76 -1.95 6.23
N ARG A 35 -6.51 -3.01 6.58
CA ARG A 35 -6.04 -4.05 7.51
C ARG A 35 -4.88 -4.84 6.91
N HIS A 36 -5.01 -5.21 5.64
CA HIS A 36 -3.96 -5.92 4.93
C HIS A 36 -2.68 -5.09 4.84
N LEU A 37 -2.80 -3.82 4.44
CA LEU A 37 -1.69 -2.88 4.36
C LEU A 37 -0.98 -2.73 5.71
N ALA A 38 -1.73 -2.59 6.81
CA ALA A 38 -1.15 -2.45 8.15
C ALA A 38 -0.32 -3.69 8.55
N LYS A 39 -0.80 -4.89 8.22
CA LYS A 39 -0.09 -6.15 8.49
C LYS A 39 1.21 -6.22 7.68
N GLU A 40 1.13 -5.97 6.38
CA GLU A 40 2.31 -6.02 5.50
C GLU A 40 3.33 -4.95 5.87
N ALA A 41 2.89 -3.73 6.22
CA ALA A 41 3.76 -2.67 6.70
C ALA A 41 4.48 -3.09 7.99
N ALA A 42 3.77 -3.65 8.97
CA ALA A 42 4.40 -4.13 10.21
C ALA A 42 5.43 -5.24 9.97
N ASN A 43 5.17 -6.14 9.03
CA ASN A 43 6.12 -7.18 8.64
C ASN A 43 7.36 -6.59 7.95
N TRP A 44 7.15 -5.62 7.06
CA TRP A 44 8.23 -4.91 6.39
C TRP A 44 9.12 -4.17 7.39
N GLU A 45 8.54 -3.42 8.33
CA GLU A 45 9.29 -2.70 9.36
C GLU A 45 10.16 -3.65 10.21
N ARG A 46 9.63 -4.82 10.57
CA ARG A 46 10.40 -5.84 11.29
C ARG A 46 11.60 -6.33 10.48
N LEU A 47 11.40 -6.64 9.20
CA LEU A 47 12.46 -7.14 8.32
C LEU A 47 13.52 -6.06 8.06
N ALA A 48 13.07 -4.87 7.69
CA ALA A 48 13.94 -3.72 7.44
C ALA A 48 14.76 -3.38 8.69
N GLY A 49 14.14 -3.38 9.87
CA GLY A 49 14.81 -3.15 11.14
C GLY A 49 15.91 -4.17 11.43
N ALA A 50 15.67 -5.46 11.17
CA ALA A 50 16.67 -6.50 11.34
C ALA A 50 17.86 -6.32 10.38
N ILE A 51 17.59 -6.02 9.11
CA ILE A 51 18.64 -5.75 8.11
C ILE A 51 19.44 -4.51 8.52
N SER A 52 18.78 -3.42 8.91
CA SER A 52 19.46 -2.21 9.38
C SER A 52 20.32 -2.45 10.62
N ALA A 53 19.92 -3.35 11.51
CA ALA A 53 20.73 -3.71 12.68
C ALA A 53 22.02 -4.45 12.26
N VAL A 54 21.94 -5.38 11.31
CA VAL A 54 23.11 -6.09 10.78
C VAL A 54 24.07 -5.12 10.08
N VAL A 55 23.55 -4.24 9.24
CA VAL A 55 24.38 -3.24 8.53
C VAL A 55 25.12 -2.34 9.53
N ARG A 56 24.45 -1.85 10.57
CA ARG A 56 25.11 -1.04 11.60
C ARG A 56 26.17 -1.80 12.40
N LEU A 57 25.96 -3.10 12.65
CA LEU A 57 26.94 -3.93 13.33
C LEU A 57 28.21 -4.13 12.47
N THR A 58 28.07 -4.20 11.15
CA THR A 58 29.22 -4.34 10.23
C THR A 58 30.02 -3.06 10.01
N GLU A 59 29.46 -1.89 10.34
CA GLU A 59 30.14 -0.58 10.23
C GLU A 59 30.92 -0.17 11.49
N ALA A 60 30.82 -0.96 12.58
CA ALA A 60 31.52 -0.74 13.86
C ALA A 60 32.74 -1.66 14.00
#